data_AF-A0A2M7L014-F1
#
_entry.id   AF-A0A2M7L014-F1
#
_cell.length_a   1.000
_cell.length_b   1.000
_cell.length_c   1.000
_cell.angle_alpha   90.00
_cell.angle_beta   90.00
_cell.angle_gamma   90.00
#
_symmetry.space_group_name_H-M   'P 1'
#
loop_
_entity.id
_entity.type
_entity.pdbx_description
1 polymer ?
#
loop_
_entity_poly.entity_id
_entity_poly.type
_entity_poly.pdbx_seq_one_letter_code
_entity_poly.pdbx_strand_id
1 'polypeptide(L)'
;MEVTRRLKIPRGARVIDIGSGNAPHPRADILCDRDLSGDHERSGPLVRGGRPLVLGEAHRLPFRDRAADYVIASHVVEHATDPLQVVGELQRVGRAGYLECPTPFAEHLLGWRYHRWYVAERDGRLLVAPKTSPDCFAAVFHQLAQSDLQFRAFMLRNPELFFVSLQWVGEVRVERVETIPWRDLALQALQRNRRRNLLATFVPVWLECLWHKVRRACWRLGQRRQAGPSRATRG
;
A
#
# COMPACT_ATOMS: atom_id res chain seq x y z
N MET A 1 1.63 -5.39 7.05
CA MET A 1 0.79 -5.56 5.85
C MET A 1 1.65 -5.57 4.59
N GLU A 2 1.27 -6.29 3.54
CA GLU A 2 2.12 -6.56 2.35
C GLU A 2 2.28 -5.36 1.39
N VAL A 3 1.37 -4.39 1.45
CA VAL A 3 1.33 -3.22 0.55
C VAL A 3 2.55 -2.32 0.71
N THR A 4 3.05 -2.15 1.93
CA THR A 4 4.20 -1.29 2.24
C THR A 4 5.54 -1.86 1.76
N ARG A 5 5.63 -3.15 1.40
CA ARG A 5 6.90 -3.75 0.95
C ARG A 5 7.40 -3.28 -0.42
N ARG A 6 6.63 -2.48 -1.17
CA ARG A 6 6.97 -2.03 -2.53
C ARG A 6 7.10 -0.50 -2.67
N LEU A 7 7.48 0.20 -1.59
CA LEU A 7 7.80 1.63 -1.70
C LEU A 7 9.10 1.85 -2.48
N LYS A 8 9.09 2.80 -3.41
CA LYS A 8 10.26 3.14 -4.23
C LYS A 8 11.13 4.16 -3.48
N ILE A 9 11.75 3.72 -2.39
CA ILE A 9 12.57 4.58 -1.53
C ILE A 9 14.05 4.47 -1.95
N PRO A 10 14.74 5.59 -2.24
CA PRO A 10 16.16 5.56 -2.57
C PRO A 10 16.99 4.91 -1.45
N ARG A 11 18.00 4.11 -1.79
CA ARG A 11 18.80 3.34 -0.80
C ARG A 11 19.49 4.23 0.24
N GLY A 12 19.95 5.42 -0.15
CA GLY A 12 20.62 6.37 0.75
C GLY A 12 19.70 7.41 1.39
N ALA A 13 18.39 7.37 1.13
CA ALA A 13 17.44 8.32 1.70
C ALA A 13 17.36 8.18 3.21
N ARG A 14 17.30 9.30 3.93
CA ARG A 14 16.90 9.32 5.35
C ARG A 14 15.40 9.20 5.46
N VAL A 15 14.93 8.16 6.15
CA VAL A 15 13.50 7.81 6.24
C VAL A 15 13.00 7.93 7.67
N ILE A 16 11.90 8.66 7.85
CA ILE A 16 11.19 8.76 9.12
C ILE A 16 9.82 8.09 8.99
N ASP A 17 9.50 7.19 9.91
CA ASP A 17 8.18 6.57 10.02
C ASP A 17 7.37 7.27 11.11
N ILE A 18 6.33 7.98 10.70
CA ILE A 18 5.45 8.79 11.53
C ILE A 18 4.27 7.93 11.96
N GLY A 19 3.99 7.86 13.27
CA GLY A 19 3.00 6.94 13.81
C GLY A 19 3.47 5.49 13.75
N SER A 20 4.76 5.26 14.00
CA SER A 20 5.43 3.97 13.78
C SER A 20 4.79 2.77 14.51
N GLY A 21 4.14 3.00 15.64
CA GLY A 21 3.30 2.03 16.33
C GLY A 21 3.98 0.69 16.62
N ASN A 22 3.21 -0.39 16.49
CA ASN A 22 3.63 -1.76 16.79
C ASN A 22 4.22 -2.50 15.58
N ALA A 23 4.15 -1.91 14.40
CA ALA A 23 4.60 -2.52 13.14
C ALA A 23 5.35 -1.50 12.26
N PRO A 24 6.40 -0.87 12.79
CA PRO A 24 7.17 0.15 12.08
C PRO A 24 7.69 -0.37 10.74
N HIS A 25 7.69 0.50 9.74
CA HIS A 25 8.15 0.15 8.40
C HIS A 25 9.63 -0.27 8.42
N PRO A 26 10.02 -1.39 7.79
CA PRO A 26 11.40 -1.89 7.85
C PRO A 26 12.42 -0.97 7.19
N ARG A 27 11.99 -0.11 6.26
CA ARG A 27 12.85 0.88 5.60
C ARG A 27 13.10 2.13 6.45
N ALA A 28 12.41 2.32 7.57
CA ALA A 28 12.55 3.50 8.41
C ALA A 28 13.90 3.51 9.14
N ASP A 29 14.60 4.65 9.09
CA ASP A 29 15.86 4.87 9.82
C ASP A 29 15.58 5.46 11.21
N ILE A 30 14.53 6.29 11.31
CA ILE A 30 14.07 6.93 12.54
C ILE A 30 12.57 6.66 12.68
N LEU A 31 12.14 6.42 13.92
CA LEU A 31 10.74 6.26 14.26
C LEU A 31 10.25 7.53 14.97
N CYS A 32 9.01 7.92 14.69
CA CYS A 32 8.31 8.98 15.40
C CYS A 32 6.94 8.48 15.84
N ASP A 33 6.62 8.65 17.12
CA ASP A 33 5.32 8.29 17.65
C ASP A 33 4.93 9.24 18.78
N ARG A 34 3.64 9.41 19.02
CA ARG A 34 3.12 10.27 20.08
C ARG A 34 2.96 9.53 21.41
N ASP A 35 2.78 8.20 21.37
CA ASP A 35 2.43 7.43 22.55
C ASP A 35 3.39 6.25 22.78
N LEU A 36 4.14 6.34 23.88
CA LEU A 36 5.11 5.32 24.27
C LEU A 36 4.46 4.15 25.03
N SER A 37 3.26 4.33 25.60
CA SER A 37 2.67 3.41 26.58
C SER A 37 1.25 2.96 26.26
N GLY A 38 0.40 3.82 25.71
CA GLY A 38 -1.00 3.52 25.41
C GLY A 38 -1.19 2.85 24.05
N ASP A 39 -2.06 1.85 23.99
CA ASP A 39 -2.35 1.09 22.78
C ASP A 39 -3.76 1.31 22.22
N HIS A 40 -4.49 2.31 22.71
CA HIS A 40 -5.91 2.49 22.42
C HIS A 40 -6.23 2.70 20.93
N GLU A 41 -5.23 3.15 20.16
CA GLU A 41 -5.31 3.41 18.73
C GLU A 41 -4.36 2.51 17.90
N ARG A 42 -3.79 1.46 18.51
CA ARG A 42 -2.87 0.51 17.84
C ARG A 42 -3.22 -0.93 18.21
N SER A 43 -2.82 -1.90 17.38
CA SER A 43 -3.13 -3.31 17.62
C SER A 43 -2.10 -4.03 18.52
N GLY A 44 -1.29 -3.30 19.29
CA GLY A 44 -0.25 -3.86 20.16
C GLY A 44 0.77 -2.81 20.63
N PRO A 45 1.82 -3.20 21.39
CA PRO A 45 2.79 -2.26 21.96
C PRO A 45 3.74 -1.66 20.92
N LEU A 46 4.28 -0.47 21.20
CA LEU A 46 5.25 0.19 20.32
C LEU A 46 6.52 -0.67 20.12
N VAL A 47 6.97 -0.80 18.87
CA VAL A 47 8.16 -1.57 18.50
C VAL A 47 9.25 -0.65 17.96
N ARG A 48 10.44 -0.67 18.56
CA ARG A 48 11.59 0.12 18.07
C ARG A 48 12.47 -0.67 17.10
N GLY A 49 12.73 -1.94 17.38
CA GLY A 49 13.66 -2.76 16.60
C GLY A 49 15.07 -2.17 16.53
N GLY A 50 15.56 -1.59 17.62
CA GLY A 50 16.90 -1.00 17.72
C GLY A 50 17.08 0.37 17.06
N ARG A 51 16.03 0.94 16.46
CA ARG A 51 16.09 2.25 15.80
C ARG A 51 15.84 3.41 16.78
N PRO A 52 16.40 4.60 16.51
CA PRO A 52 16.05 5.82 17.25
C PRO A 52 14.54 6.09 17.20
N LEU A 53 13.97 6.49 18.34
CA LEU A 53 12.58 6.91 18.48
C LEU A 53 12.53 8.35 18.95
N VAL A 54 11.75 9.17 18.25
CA VAL A 54 11.46 10.56 18.62
C VAL A 54 10.00 10.65 19.06
N LEU A 55 9.75 11.26 20.22
CA LEU A 55 8.41 11.54 20.69
C LEU A 55 7.86 12.76 19.93
N GLY A 56 6.75 12.59 19.20
CA GLY A 56 6.19 13.67 18.39
C GLY A 56 4.75 13.42 17.95
N GLU A 57 3.97 14.50 17.90
CA GLU A 57 2.60 14.50 17.41
C GLU A 57 2.57 14.88 15.92
N ALA A 58 1.74 14.19 15.13
CA ALA A 58 1.70 14.37 13.68
C ALA A 58 1.25 15.78 13.25
N HIS A 59 0.48 16.48 14.09
CA HIS A 59 0.06 17.88 13.86
C HIS A 59 1.19 18.90 14.02
N ARG A 60 2.28 18.53 14.71
CA ARG A 60 3.46 19.37 14.91
C ARG A 60 4.68 18.52 15.19
N LEU A 61 5.32 18.08 14.11
CA LEU A 61 6.44 17.16 14.18
C LEU A 61 7.70 17.88 14.70
N PRO A 62 8.47 17.26 15.63
CA PRO A 62 9.68 17.82 16.23
C PRO A 62 10.90 17.71 15.31
N PHE A 63 10.69 17.93 14.01
CA PHE A 63 11.72 17.90 12.98
C PHE A 63 11.76 19.25 12.27
N ARG A 64 12.97 19.67 11.90
CA ARG A 64 13.16 20.82 11.01
C ARG A 64 12.57 20.56 9.62
N ASP A 65 12.38 21.62 8.85
CA ASP A 65 11.95 21.52 7.47
C ASP A 65 12.93 20.65 6.67
N ARG A 66 12.36 19.76 5.84
CA ARG A 66 13.09 18.80 4.99
C ARG A 66 14.14 17.98 5.77
N ALA A 67 13.86 17.64 7.02
CA ALA A 67 14.72 16.79 7.85
C ALA A 67 14.87 15.36 7.28
N ALA A 68 13.91 14.90 6.48
CA ALA A 68 13.89 13.59 5.87
C ALA A 68 13.83 13.68 4.33
N ASP A 69 14.49 12.74 3.68
CA ASP A 69 14.33 12.56 2.23
C ASP A 69 13.00 11.86 1.92
N TYR A 70 12.53 11.02 2.84
CA TYR A 70 11.28 10.28 2.71
C TYR A 70 10.55 10.18 4.05
N VAL A 71 9.25 10.43 4.06
CA VAL A 71 8.38 10.16 5.23
C VAL A 71 7.40 9.04 4.93
N ILE A 72 7.16 8.19 5.91
CA ILE A 72 6.13 7.14 5.87
C ILE A 72 5.10 7.50 6.91
N ALA A 73 3.82 7.49 6.55
CA ALA A 73 2.71 7.68 7.45
C ALA A 73 1.62 6.67 7.11
N SER A 74 1.64 5.53 7.78
CA SER A 74 0.60 4.51 7.66
C SER A 74 -0.32 4.59 8.86
N HIS A 75 -1.61 4.68 8.61
CA HIS A 75 -2.64 4.72 9.64
C HIS A 75 -2.55 5.91 10.61
N VAL A 76 -2.29 7.10 10.07
CA VAL A 76 -2.11 8.34 10.87
C VAL A 76 -3.20 9.36 10.57
N VAL A 77 -3.47 9.63 9.29
CA VAL A 77 -4.32 10.76 8.88
C VAL A 77 -5.77 10.55 9.28
N GLU A 78 -6.27 9.32 9.29
CA GLU A 78 -7.63 9.00 9.69
C GLU A 78 -7.90 9.25 11.19
N HIS A 79 -6.86 9.29 12.02
CA HIS A 79 -6.94 9.61 13.45
C HIS A 79 -6.89 11.12 13.73
N ALA A 80 -6.45 11.92 12.75
CA ALA A 80 -6.13 13.33 12.96
C ALA A 80 -7.35 14.15 13.36
N THR A 81 -7.17 15.13 14.26
CA THR A 81 -8.18 16.17 14.49
C THR A 81 -8.31 17.09 13.29
N ASP A 82 -7.17 17.47 12.70
CA ASP A 82 -7.07 18.15 11.40
C ASP A 82 -6.16 17.36 10.43
N PRO A 83 -6.72 16.67 9.42
CA PRO A 83 -5.92 15.92 8.45
C PRO A 83 -5.13 16.80 7.48
N LEU A 84 -5.58 18.03 7.20
CA LEU A 84 -4.87 18.96 6.32
C LEU A 84 -3.59 19.44 7.00
N GLN A 85 -3.67 19.76 8.30
CA GLN A 85 -2.50 20.12 9.10
C GLN A 85 -1.47 18.99 9.14
N VAL A 86 -1.90 17.75 9.40
CA VAL A 86 -1.00 16.58 9.42
C VAL A 86 -0.32 16.40 8.07
N VAL A 87 -1.09 16.43 6.96
CA VAL A 87 -0.51 16.31 5.61
C VAL A 87 0.46 17.47 5.32
N GLY A 88 0.18 18.68 5.83
CA GLY A 88 1.11 19.82 5.77
C GLY A 88 2.43 19.54 6.49
N GLU A 89 2.38 19.02 7.71
CA GLU A 89 3.58 18.66 8.48
C GLU A 89 4.40 17.54 7.81
N LEU A 90 3.75 16.53 7.24
CA LEU A 90 4.43 15.48 6.49
C LEU A 90 5.20 16.05 5.30
N GLN A 91 4.62 17.00 4.57
CA GLN A 91 5.26 17.70 3.45
C GLN A 91 6.36 18.68 3.89
N ARG A 92 6.20 19.31 5.05
CA ARG A 92 7.23 20.19 5.64
C ARG A 92 8.47 19.38 6.01
N VAL A 93 8.28 18.23 6.65
CA VAL A 93 9.38 17.38 7.14
C VAL A 93 10.03 16.55 6.03
N GLY A 94 9.25 16.00 5.10
CA GLY A 94 9.72 15.12 4.02
C GLY A 94 9.88 15.82 2.67
N ARG A 95 10.86 15.42 1.87
CA ARG A 95 10.95 15.81 0.44
C ARG A 95 10.00 15.01 -0.45
N ALA A 96 9.76 13.76 -0.06
CA ALA A 96 8.86 12.80 -0.66
C ALA A 96 8.25 11.96 0.45
N GLY A 97 7.25 11.15 0.13
CA GLY A 97 6.70 10.25 1.14
C GLY A 97 5.66 9.28 0.65
N TYR A 98 5.17 8.52 1.62
CA TYR A 98 4.09 7.56 1.49
C TYR A 98 3.04 7.81 2.55
N LEU A 99 1.77 7.79 2.14
CA LEU A 99 0.61 7.82 3.01
C LEU A 99 -0.24 6.58 2.75
N GLU A 100 -0.67 5.94 3.84
CA GLU A 100 -1.63 4.83 3.80
C GLU A 100 -2.75 5.06 4.81
N CYS A 101 -3.99 4.93 4.34
CA CYS A 101 -5.19 4.99 5.17
C CYS A 101 -6.15 3.90 4.71
N PRO A 102 -7.08 3.44 5.56
CA PRO A 102 -8.20 2.65 5.11
C PRO A 102 -9.02 3.40 4.07
N THR A 103 -9.50 2.69 3.05
CA THR A 103 -10.49 3.27 2.12
C THR A 103 -11.81 3.50 2.85
N PRO A 104 -12.72 4.32 2.31
CA PRO A 104 -14.03 4.47 2.92
C PRO A 104 -14.83 3.16 2.87
N PHE A 105 -14.58 2.30 1.87
CA PHE A 105 -15.13 0.94 1.84
C PHE A 105 -14.66 0.11 3.05
N ALA A 106 -13.37 0.12 3.36
CA ALA A 106 -12.84 -0.57 4.52
C ALA A 106 -13.41 0.01 5.83
N GLU A 107 -13.53 1.34 5.93
CA GLU A 107 -14.17 1.99 7.07
C GLU A 107 -15.61 1.54 7.28
N HIS A 108 -16.42 1.43 6.22
CA HIS A 108 -17.79 0.94 6.33
C HIS A 108 -17.87 -0.55 6.71
N LEU A 109 -16.90 -1.35 6.26
CA LEU A 109 -16.90 -2.79 6.48
C LEU A 109 -16.35 -3.18 7.85
N LEU A 110 -15.23 -2.60 8.24
CA LEU A 110 -14.47 -2.93 9.46
C LEU A 110 -14.80 -1.98 10.61
N GLY A 111 -15.18 -0.73 10.33
CA GLY A 111 -15.82 0.15 11.32
C GLY A 111 -14.97 0.48 12.55
N TRP A 112 -13.78 1.03 12.31
CA TRP A 112 -12.89 1.53 13.36
C TRP A 112 -13.45 2.79 14.01
N ARG A 113 -13.97 2.68 15.24
CA ARG A 113 -14.65 3.77 15.97
C ARG A 113 -13.78 4.99 16.27
N TYR A 114 -12.47 4.80 16.34
CA TYR A 114 -11.50 5.84 16.67
C TYR A 114 -11.04 6.62 15.44
N HIS A 115 -11.37 6.16 14.21
CA HIS A 115 -11.12 6.94 13.00
C HIS A 115 -12.18 8.03 12.84
N ARG A 116 -11.71 9.23 12.48
CA ARG A 116 -12.54 10.43 12.33
C ARG A 116 -12.90 10.73 10.88
N TRP A 117 -12.16 10.15 9.93
CA TRP A 117 -12.22 10.52 8.52
C TRP A 117 -12.37 9.32 7.61
N TYR A 118 -13.19 9.49 6.57
CA TYR A 118 -13.06 8.75 5.33
C TYR A 118 -11.95 9.38 4.49
N VAL A 119 -11.03 8.56 4.01
CA VAL A 119 -9.92 9.00 3.16
C VAL A 119 -9.99 8.28 1.82
N ALA A 120 -9.88 9.02 0.72
CA ALA A 120 -9.79 8.45 -0.62
C ALA A 120 -8.69 9.15 -1.43
N GLU A 121 -8.17 8.47 -2.44
CA GLU A 121 -7.28 9.07 -3.43
C GLU A 121 -8.01 9.14 -4.77
N ARG A 122 -7.89 10.29 -5.43
CA ARG A 122 -8.40 10.51 -6.79
C ARG A 122 -7.49 11.48 -7.54
N ASP A 123 -6.99 11.05 -8.69
CA ASP A 123 -6.18 11.86 -9.61
C ASP A 123 -4.95 12.51 -8.92
N GLY A 124 -4.30 11.77 -8.02
CA GLY A 124 -3.14 12.22 -7.24
C GLY A 124 -3.48 13.15 -6.06
N ARG A 125 -4.76 13.30 -5.72
CA ARG A 125 -5.25 14.13 -4.62
C ARG A 125 -5.84 13.28 -3.52
N LEU A 126 -5.62 13.70 -2.27
CA LEU A 126 -6.23 13.09 -1.10
C LEU A 126 -7.54 13.79 -0.78
N LEU A 127 -8.65 13.07 -0.84
CA LEU A 127 -9.97 13.54 -0.41
C LEU A 127 -10.20 13.09 1.03
N VAL A 128 -10.61 14.02 1.90
CA VAL A 128 -10.96 13.72 3.29
C VAL A 128 -12.37 14.19 3.60
N ALA A 129 -13.21 13.28 4.09
CA ALA A 129 -14.58 13.57 4.51
C ALA A 129 -14.80 13.11 5.96
N PRO A 130 -15.60 13.82 6.76
CA PRO A 130 -15.91 13.38 8.12
C PRO A 130 -16.58 12.00 8.08
N LYS A 131 -16.22 11.13 9.03
CA LYS A 131 -16.88 9.84 9.18
C LYS A 131 -18.27 10.04 9.79
N THR A 132 -19.31 9.60 9.07
CA THR A 132 -20.72 9.83 9.44
C THR A 132 -21.52 8.55 9.68
N SER A 133 -21.05 7.39 9.22
CA SER A 133 -21.80 6.13 9.33
C SER A 133 -21.56 5.43 10.65
N PRO A 134 -22.60 4.81 11.25
CA PRO A 134 -22.42 3.86 12.34
C PRO A 134 -21.74 2.58 11.82
N ASP A 135 -20.88 2.01 12.65
CA ASP A 135 -20.06 0.83 12.39
C ASP A 135 -20.88 -0.48 12.50
N CYS A 136 -21.86 -0.69 11.61
CA CYS A 136 -22.85 -1.75 11.73
C CYS A 136 -22.33 -3.18 11.46
N PHE A 137 -21.24 -3.34 10.70
CA PHE A 137 -20.67 -4.64 10.34
C PHE A 137 -19.33 -4.96 11.02
N ALA A 138 -18.81 -3.99 11.78
CA ALA A 138 -17.44 -4.00 12.31
C ALA A 138 -17.07 -5.30 13.03
N ALA A 139 -17.89 -5.71 14.01
CA ALA A 139 -17.59 -6.88 14.84
C ALA A 139 -17.43 -8.17 14.02
N VAL A 140 -18.29 -8.37 13.01
CA VAL A 140 -18.27 -9.57 12.17
C VAL A 140 -17.04 -9.59 11.28
N PHE A 141 -16.77 -8.49 10.56
CA PHE A 141 -15.66 -8.47 9.61
C PHE A 141 -14.30 -8.32 10.28
N HIS A 142 -14.22 -7.72 11.47
CA HIS A 142 -13.02 -7.78 12.29
C HIS A 142 -12.68 -9.22 12.69
N GLN A 143 -13.67 -9.99 13.14
CA GLN A 143 -13.45 -11.39 13.48
C GLN A 143 -12.98 -12.18 12.26
N LEU A 144 -13.65 -12.01 11.11
CA LEU A 144 -13.23 -12.66 9.86
C LEU A 144 -11.81 -12.25 9.44
N ALA A 145 -11.44 -10.98 9.56
CA ALA A 145 -10.09 -10.50 9.25
C ALA A 145 -9.01 -11.14 10.14
N GLN A 146 -9.38 -11.56 11.36
CA GLN A 146 -8.44 -12.19 12.30
C GLN A 146 -8.38 -13.71 12.11
N SER A 147 -9.53 -14.37 12.01
CA SER A 147 -9.64 -15.83 12.09
C SER A 147 -9.82 -16.54 10.75
N ASP A 148 -10.30 -15.86 9.70
CA ASP A 148 -10.61 -16.51 8.42
C ASP A 148 -9.51 -16.31 7.37
N LEU A 149 -8.89 -17.40 6.94
CA LEU A 149 -7.79 -17.37 5.97
C LEU A 149 -8.24 -16.93 4.57
N GLN A 150 -9.47 -17.25 4.17
CA GLN A 150 -9.98 -16.90 2.84
C GLN A 150 -10.26 -15.40 2.75
N PHE A 151 -10.87 -14.83 3.77
CA PHE A 151 -11.12 -13.40 3.87
C PHE A 151 -9.82 -12.62 3.98
N ARG A 152 -8.86 -13.05 4.79
CA ARG A 152 -7.52 -12.46 4.83
C ARG A 152 -6.83 -12.50 3.47
N ALA A 153 -6.89 -13.64 2.77
CA ALA A 153 -6.30 -13.76 1.45
C ALA A 153 -7.05 -12.91 0.41
N PHE A 154 -8.36 -12.71 0.56
CA PHE A 154 -9.13 -11.77 -0.25
C PHE A 154 -8.67 -10.33 -0.03
N MET A 155 -8.47 -9.91 1.22
CA MET A 155 -7.94 -8.58 1.53
C MET A 155 -6.56 -8.35 0.90
N LEU A 156 -5.64 -9.31 1.05
CA LEU A 156 -4.29 -9.23 0.50
C LEU A 156 -4.27 -9.17 -1.04
N ARG A 157 -5.20 -9.86 -1.72
CA ARG A 157 -5.32 -9.85 -3.19
C ARG A 157 -6.00 -8.59 -3.73
N ASN A 158 -6.72 -7.85 -2.87
CA ASN A 158 -7.48 -6.66 -3.25
C ASN A 158 -7.06 -5.43 -2.42
N PRO A 159 -5.76 -5.10 -2.31
CA PRO A 159 -5.29 -4.05 -1.41
C PRO A 159 -5.90 -2.68 -1.70
N GLU A 160 -6.12 -2.32 -2.97
CA GLU A 160 -6.74 -1.04 -3.35
C GLU A 160 -8.22 -0.93 -2.93
N LEU A 161 -8.85 -2.06 -2.59
CA LEU A 161 -10.19 -2.05 -2.03
C LEU A 161 -10.17 -1.66 -0.55
N PHE A 162 -9.07 -1.98 0.15
CA PHE A 162 -8.97 -1.82 1.60
C PHE A 162 -8.11 -0.63 2.04
N PHE A 163 -7.11 -0.26 1.24
CA PHE A 163 -6.15 0.77 1.56
C PHE A 163 -6.01 1.78 0.42
N VAL A 164 -6.08 3.05 0.80
CA VAL A 164 -5.53 4.15 0.03
C VAL A 164 -4.02 4.10 0.18
N SER A 165 -3.29 4.13 -0.94
CA SER A 165 -1.83 4.12 -0.95
C SER A 165 -1.34 5.22 -1.88
N LEU A 166 -0.77 6.29 -1.32
CA LEU A 166 -0.32 7.46 -2.07
C LEU A 166 1.18 7.69 -1.87
N GLN A 167 1.96 7.58 -2.95
CA GLN A 167 3.36 8.03 -2.98
C GLN A 167 3.43 9.42 -3.61
N TRP A 168 4.20 10.32 -3.01
CA TRP A 168 4.32 11.71 -3.45
C TRP A 168 5.76 12.21 -3.44
N VAL A 169 6.02 13.23 -4.23
CA VAL A 169 7.28 13.98 -4.29
C VAL A 169 6.92 15.47 -4.32
N GLY A 170 7.55 16.25 -3.45
CA GLY A 170 7.24 17.67 -3.30
C GLY A 170 5.98 17.88 -2.46
N GLU A 171 4.81 17.77 -3.09
CA GLU A 171 3.52 18.18 -2.52
C GLU A 171 2.41 17.14 -2.74
N VAL A 172 1.49 17.07 -1.79
CA VAL A 172 0.22 16.34 -1.83
C VAL A 172 -0.90 17.36 -1.78
N ARG A 173 -1.76 17.35 -2.79
CA ARG A 173 -3.01 18.11 -2.73
C ARG A 173 -4.00 17.35 -1.85
N VAL A 174 -4.41 17.99 -0.76
CA VAL A 174 -5.44 17.48 0.13
C VAL A 174 -6.64 18.41 0.08
N GLU A 175 -7.83 17.82 -0.04
CA GLU A 175 -9.09 18.54 -0.15
C GLU A 175 -10.10 17.96 0.84
N ARG A 176 -10.68 18.84 1.66
CA ARG A 176 -11.80 18.47 2.51
C ARG A 176 -13.08 18.54 1.68
N VAL A 177 -13.80 17.43 1.65
CA VAL A 177 -15.09 17.30 0.97
C VAL A 177 -16.17 16.90 1.98
N GLU A 178 -17.43 17.15 1.64
CA GLU A 178 -18.55 16.79 2.50
C GLU A 178 -18.77 15.27 2.50
N THR A 179 -18.75 14.64 1.33
CA THR A 179 -18.94 13.20 1.15
C THR A 179 -18.01 12.63 0.08
N ILE A 180 -17.75 11.33 0.15
CA ILE A 180 -16.96 10.59 -0.84
C ILE A 180 -17.86 9.54 -1.52
N PRO A 181 -17.87 9.43 -2.86
CA PRO A 181 -18.65 8.43 -3.59
C PRO A 181 -18.00 7.03 -3.49
N TRP A 182 -17.96 6.49 -2.28
CA TRP A 182 -17.14 5.33 -1.93
C TRP A 182 -17.55 4.03 -2.65
N ARG A 183 -18.83 3.88 -2.99
CA ARG A 183 -19.32 2.70 -3.73
C ARG A 183 -18.69 2.61 -5.11
N ASP A 184 -18.66 3.72 -5.84
CA ASP A 184 -18.07 3.79 -7.17
C ASP A 184 -16.55 3.56 -7.11
N LEU A 185 -15.89 4.19 -6.14
CA LEU A 185 -14.45 3.98 -5.91
C LEU A 185 -14.11 2.53 -5.57
N ALA A 186 -14.94 1.87 -4.74
CA ALA A 186 -14.78 0.47 -4.39
C ALA A 186 -14.94 -0.45 -5.60
N LEU A 187 -15.96 -0.21 -6.43
CA LEU A 187 -16.18 -0.97 -7.67
C LEU A 187 -15.01 -0.79 -8.65
N GLN A 188 -14.51 0.43 -8.80
CA GLN A 188 -13.33 0.73 -9.63
C GLN A 188 -12.07 0.02 -9.09
N ALA A 189 -11.84 0.06 -7.78
CA ALA A 189 -10.73 -0.65 -7.14
C ALA A 189 -10.82 -2.17 -7.36
N LEU A 190 -12.00 -2.76 -7.24
CA LEU A 190 -12.21 -4.18 -7.51
C LEU A 190 -11.91 -4.54 -8.97
N GLN A 191 -12.34 -3.70 -9.93
CA GLN A 191 -12.04 -3.89 -11.35
C GLN A 191 -10.53 -3.79 -11.63
N ARG A 192 -9.82 -2.82 -11.03
CA ARG A 192 -8.36 -2.67 -11.15
C ARG A 192 -7.62 -3.87 -10.57
N ASN A 193 -7.98 -4.32 -9.37
CA ASN A 193 -7.39 -5.50 -8.73
C ASN A 193 -7.62 -6.76 -9.58
N ARG A 194 -8.81 -6.96 -10.15
CA ARG A 194 -9.08 -8.09 -11.07
C ARG A 194 -8.17 -8.06 -12.29
N ARG A 195 -8.03 -6.91 -12.96
CA ARG A 195 -7.12 -6.76 -14.12
C ARG A 195 -5.68 -7.06 -13.75
N ARG A 196 -5.20 -6.55 -12.61
CA ARG A 196 -3.84 -6.79 -12.10
C ARG A 196 -3.62 -8.28 -11.81
N ASN A 197 -4.58 -8.94 -11.18
CA ASN A 197 -4.48 -10.36 -10.85
C ASN A 197 -4.53 -11.23 -12.11
N LEU A 198 -5.37 -10.89 -13.11
CA LEU A 198 -5.38 -11.58 -14.41
C LEU A 198 -4.03 -11.46 -15.14
N LEU A 199 -3.45 -10.27 -15.19
CA LEU A 199 -2.11 -10.07 -15.77
C LEU A 199 -1.04 -10.90 -15.03
N ALA A 200 -1.10 -10.95 -13.70
CA ALA A 200 -0.18 -11.76 -12.90
C ALA A 200 -0.35 -13.27 -13.13
N THR A 201 -1.56 -13.75 -13.43
CA THR A 201 -1.84 -15.17 -13.65
C THR A 201 -1.58 -15.62 -15.10
N PHE A 202 -1.95 -14.82 -16.10
CA PHE A 202 -1.94 -15.26 -17.51
C PHE A 202 -0.65 -14.92 -18.27
N VAL A 203 0.05 -13.82 -17.93
CA VAL A 203 1.30 -13.43 -18.62
C VAL A 203 2.40 -14.49 -18.43
N PRO A 204 2.63 -15.06 -17.24
CA PRO A 204 3.65 -16.10 -17.06
C PRO A 204 3.33 -17.37 -17.86
N VAL A 205 2.05 -17.78 -17.91
CA VAL A 205 1.60 -18.97 -18.64
C VAL A 205 1.78 -18.79 -20.16
N TRP A 206 1.48 -17.61 -20.68
CA TRP A 206 1.72 -17.29 -22.09
C TRP A 206 3.21 -17.24 -22.44
N LEU A 207 4.05 -16.65 -21.59
CA LEU A 207 5.49 -16.61 -21.78
C LEU A 207 6.12 -18.01 -21.70
N GLU A 208 5.67 -18.85 -20.77
CA GLU A 208 6.02 -20.28 -20.67
C GLU A 208 5.63 -21.04 -21.95
N CYS A 209 4.40 -20.87 -22.44
CA CYS A 209 3.96 -21.51 -23.68
C CYS A 209 4.73 -21.01 -24.91
N LEU A 210 5.01 -19.70 -24.98
CA LEU A 210 5.80 -19.11 -26.06
C LEU A 210 7.25 -19.60 -26.03
N TRP A 211 7.87 -19.66 -24.86
CA TRP A 211 9.20 -20.22 -24.64
C TRP A 211 9.28 -21.68 -25.09
N HIS A 212 8.28 -22.50 -24.74
CA HIS A 212 8.20 -23.89 -25.20
C HIS A 212 8.05 -24.00 -26.72
N LYS A 213 7.24 -23.14 -27.35
CA LYS A 213 7.10 -23.09 -28.82
C LYS A 213 8.41 -22.67 -29.50
N VAL A 214 9.08 -21.64 -29.00
CA VAL A 214 10.38 -21.16 -29.51
C VAL A 214 11.46 -22.24 -29.35
N ARG A 215 11.57 -22.89 -28.18
CA ARG A 215 12.52 -24.00 -27.97
C ARG A 215 12.27 -25.16 -28.94
N ARG A 216 11.02 -25.54 -29.17
CA ARG A 216 10.66 -26.59 -30.14
C ARG A 216 11.01 -26.19 -31.58
N ALA A 217 10.82 -24.92 -31.94
CA ALA A 217 11.20 -24.42 -33.27
C ALA A 217 12.72 -24.41 -33.47
N CYS A 218 13.48 -23.92 -32.47
CA CYS A 218 14.95 -23.96 -32.48
C CYS A 218 15.50 -25.41 -32.55
N TRP A 219 14.89 -26.34 -31.82
CA TRP A 219 15.26 -27.76 -31.88
C TRP A 219 15.03 -28.37 -33.27
N ARG A 220 13.88 -28.09 -33.91
CA ARG A 220 13.59 -28.56 -35.28
C ARG A 220 14.53 -27.96 -36.33
N LEU A 221 14.91 -26.70 -36.17
CA LEU A 221 15.89 -26.04 -37.04
C LEU A 221 17.31 -26.61 -36.85
N GLY A 222 17.68 -26.97 -35.61
CA GLY A 222 18.93 -27.67 -35.30
C GLY A 222 19.02 -29.06 -35.93
N GLN A 223 17.93 -29.83 -35.90
CA GLN A 223 17.88 -31.15 -36.53
C GLN A 223 17.94 -31.11 -38.07
N ARG A 224 17.33 -30.09 -38.70
CA ARG A 224 17.42 -29.89 -40.16
C ARG A 224 18.84 -29.54 -40.65
N ARG A 225 19.70 -28.98 -39.80
CA ARG A 225 21.11 -28.73 -40.13
C ARG A 225 21.99 -29.98 -40.03
N GLN A 226 21.60 -30.99 -39.26
CA GLN A 226 22.33 -32.27 -39.15
C GLN A 226 21.91 -33.30 -40.21
N ALA A 227 20.71 -33.16 -40.78
CA ALA A 227 20.27 -33.96 -41.93
C ALA A 227 20.77 -33.33 -43.25
N GLY A 228 22.07 -33.47 -43.54
CA GLY A 228 22.62 -33.20 -44.88
C GLY A 228 22.12 -34.23 -45.91
N PRO A 229 22.10 -33.90 -47.21
CA PRO A 229 21.46 -34.73 -48.24
C PRO A 229 22.14 -36.10 -48.36
N SER A 230 21.36 -37.17 -48.23
CA SER A 230 21.81 -38.54 -48.42
C SER A 230 22.28 -38.76 -49.86
N ARG A 231 23.57 -39.07 -50.05
CA ARG A 231 24.10 -39.52 -51.35
C ARG A 231 23.42 -40.83 -51.75
N ALA A 232 22.60 -40.78 -52.79
CA ALA A 232 22.11 -41.95 -53.49
C ALA A 232 23.27 -42.58 -54.27
N THR A 233 23.68 -43.79 -53.89
CA THR A 233 24.56 -44.66 -54.70
C THR A 233 23.73 -45.29 -55.81
N ARG A 234 24.00 -44.90 -57.07
CA ARG A 234 23.58 -45.64 -58.26
C ARG A 234 24.60 -46.75 -58.51
N GLY A 235 24.12 -47.99 -58.58
CA GLY A 235 24.71 -49.03 -59.42
C GLY A 235 24.11 -48.95 -60.82
#